data_AF-A0A1Y5EA39-F1
#
_entry.id   AF-A0A1Y5EA39-F1
#
_cell.length_a   1.000
_cell.length_b   1.000
_cell.length_c   1.000
_cell.angle_alpha   90.00
_cell.angle_beta   90.00
_cell.angle_gamma   90.00
#
_symmetry.space_group_name_H-M   'P 1'
#
loop_
_entity.id
_entity.type
_entity.pdbx_description
1 polymer ?
#
loop_
_entity_poly.entity_id
_entity_poly.type
_entity_poly.pdbx_seq_one_letter_code
_entity_poly.pdbx_strand_id
1 'polypeptide(L)'
;MVGMPFSILLTVCKNNGEAFDGSVKVTASMPAHGHGMNYKPSVAKLSGGKFNMEGFLFHMPGRWQYAFDLTDGSAAEKILINHKL
;
A
#
# COMPACT_ATOMS: atom_id res chain seq x y z
N MET A 1 0.97 11.95 10.14
CA MET A 1 0.09 11.43 11.21
C MET A 1 0.84 10.31 11.92
N VAL A 2 1.29 10.54 13.16
CA VAL A 2 1.93 9.52 14.01
C VAL A 2 0.93 9.11 15.08
N GLY A 3 0.84 7.82 15.41
CA GLY A 3 -0.05 7.31 16.46
C GLY A 3 -1.54 7.40 16.15
N MET A 4 -1.93 7.78 14.93
CA MET A 4 -3.32 7.85 14.50
C MET A 4 -3.57 6.86 13.35
N PRO A 5 -4.63 6.03 13.44
CA PRO A 5 -5.05 5.19 12.32
C PRO A 5 -5.40 6.03 11.10
N PHE A 6 -5.08 5.53 9.92
CA PHE A 6 -5.46 6.16 8.66
C PHE A 6 -5.75 5.12 7.58
N SER A 7 -6.43 5.56 6.53
CA SER A 7 -6.70 4.79 5.32
C SER A 7 -5.99 5.40 4.11
N ILE A 8 -5.79 4.57 3.09
CA ILE A 8 -5.25 4.98 1.79
C ILE A 8 -6.25 4.57 0.72
N LEU A 9 -6.61 5.51 -0.16
CA LEU A 9 -7.25 5.21 -1.43
C LEU A 9 -6.18 5.10 -2.51
N LEU A 10 -5.92 3.88 -2.98
CA LEU A 10 -5.00 3.63 -4.09
C LEU A 10 -5.76 3.56 -5.40
N THR A 11 -5.20 4.13 -6.47
CA THR A 11 -5.63 3.88 -7.85
C THR A 11 -4.48 3.21 -8.61
N VAL A 12 -4.77 2.10 -9.29
CA VAL A 12 -3.81 1.35 -10.09
C VAL A 12 -4.31 1.28 -11.54
N CYS A 13 -3.42 1.61 -12.47
CA CYS A 13 -3.68 1.56 -13.91
C CYS A 13 -2.70 0.61 -14.57
N LYS A 14 -3.15 -0.09 -15.63
CA LYS A 14 -2.27 -0.81 -16.54
C LYS A 14 -1.52 0.18 -17.43
N ASN A 15 -0.42 -0.26 -18.06
CA ASN A 15 0.37 0.59 -18.96
C ASN A 15 -0.41 1.12 -20.17
N ASN A 16 -1.47 0.42 -20.58
CA ASN A 16 -2.39 0.84 -21.64
C ASN A 16 -3.48 1.81 -21.16
N GLY A 17 -3.45 2.24 -19.89
CA GLY A 17 -4.43 3.15 -19.29
C GLY A 17 -5.70 2.47 -18.78
N GLU A 18 -5.87 1.16 -18.97
CA GLU A 18 -7.02 0.42 -18.45
C GLU A 18 -6.97 0.30 -16.92
N ALA A 19 -8.14 0.18 -16.31
CA ALA A 19 -8.26 -0.09 -14.89
C ALA A 19 -7.60 -1.43 -14.53
N PHE A 20 -6.81 -1.43 -13.46
CA PHE A 20 -6.24 -2.67 -12.94
C PHE A 20 -7.31 -3.51 -12.24
N ASP A 21 -7.48 -4.77 -12.66
CA ASP A 21 -8.48 -5.68 -12.11
C ASP A 21 -7.86 -6.82 -11.27
N GLY A 22 -6.57 -6.77 -11.00
CA GLY A 22 -5.87 -7.77 -10.19
C GLY A 22 -6.10 -7.63 -8.69
N SER A 23 -5.25 -8.32 -7.93
CA SER A 23 -5.19 -8.23 -6.47
C SER A 23 -4.05 -7.32 -6.01
N VAL A 24 -4.25 -6.66 -4.87
CA VAL A 24 -3.25 -5.80 -4.23
C VAL A 24 -3.07 -6.25 -2.79
N LYS A 25 -1.81 -6.43 -2.38
CA LYS A 25 -1.42 -6.48 -0.97
C LYS A 25 -0.52 -5.29 -0.68
N VAL A 26 -0.54 -4.83 0.56
CA VAL A 26 0.29 -3.71 1.00
C VAL A 26 0.90 -4.00 2.35
N THR A 27 2.15 -3.57 2.51
CA THR A 27 2.83 -3.48 3.80
C THR A 27 3.50 -2.12 3.92
N ALA A 28 3.82 -1.69 5.14
CA ALA A 28 4.64 -0.51 5.36
C ALA A 28 5.77 -0.82 6.35
N SER A 29 6.95 -0.27 6.08
CA SER A 29 8.14 -0.41 6.91
C SER A 29 8.81 0.93 7.15
N MET A 30 9.63 1.02 8.20
CA MET A 30 10.48 2.15 8.52
C MET A 30 11.94 1.72 8.36
N PRO A 31 12.55 1.87 7.16
CA PRO A 31 13.87 1.29 6.87
C PRO A 31 14.96 1.73 7.84
N ALA A 32 14.92 2.98 8.32
CA ALA A 32 15.88 3.52 9.27
C ALA A 32 15.88 2.80 10.63
N HIS A 33 14.78 2.15 10.99
CA HIS A 33 14.63 1.40 12.24
C HIS A 33 14.42 -0.10 12.03
N GLY A 34 14.51 -0.60 10.78
CA GLY A 34 14.49 -2.02 10.47
C GLY A 34 13.20 -2.77 10.82
N HIS A 35 12.08 -2.08 11.07
CA HIS A 35 10.81 -2.72 11.42
C HIS A 35 9.67 -2.35 10.46
N GLY A 36 8.65 -3.22 10.45
CA GLY A 36 7.38 -3.04 9.74
C GLY A 36 6.31 -2.36 10.61
N MET A 37 5.10 -2.28 10.07
CA MET A 37 3.89 -2.23 10.90
C MET A 37 3.65 -3.58 11.59
N ASN A 38 3.09 -3.54 12.79
CA ASN A 38 2.67 -4.74 13.54
C ASN A 38 1.43 -5.42 12.94
N TYR A 39 0.69 -4.70 12.11
CA TYR A 39 -0.56 -5.13 11.50
C TYR A 39 -0.43 -5.12 9.98
N LYS A 40 -1.20 -5.97 9.31
CA LYS A 40 -1.36 -5.90 7.86
C LYS A 40 -2.62 -5.09 7.55
N PRO A 41 -2.54 -4.07 6.68
CA PRO A 41 -3.73 -3.36 6.24
C PRO A 41 -4.73 -4.30 5.57
N SER A 42 -6.02 -4.07 5.80
CA SER A 42 -7.08 -4.69 5.01
C SER A 42 -7.16 -3.98 3.65
N VAL A 43 -7.51 -4.72 2.60
CA VAL A 43 -7.62 -4.18 1.23
C VAL A 43 -8.98 -4.56 0.66
N ALA A 44 -9.80 -3.54 0.36
CA ALA A 44 -11.07 -3.69 -0.32
C ALA A 44 -10.95 -3.15 -1.75
N LYS A 45 -11.19 -4.02 -2.73
CA LYS A 45 -11.24 -3.63 -4.15
C LYS A 45 -12.54 -2.86 -4.41
N LEU A 46 -12.42 -1.72 -5.08
CA LEU A 46 -13.51 -0.88 -5.56
C LEU A 46 -13.56 -0.94 -7.11
N SER A 47 -14.46 -0.18 -7.71
CA SER A 47 -14.55 -0.07 -9.17
C SER A 47 -13.43 0.79 -9.77
N GLY A 48 -13.04 0.49 -11.01
CA GLY A 48 -12.15 1.34 -11.80
C GLY A 48 -10.70 1.36 -11.31
N GLY A 49 -10.16 0.21 -10.88
CA GLY A 49 -8.78 0.10 -10.42
C GLY A 49 -8.50 0.76 -9.07
N LYS A 50 -9.56 1.10 -8.31
CA LYS A 50 -9.47 1.73 -7.00
C LYS A 50 -9.48 0.68 -5.89
N PHE A 51 -8.73 0.94 -4.82
CA PHE A 51 -8.65 0.08 -3.65
C PHE A 51 -8.68 0.95 -2.40
N ASN A 52 -9.61 0.68 -1.48
CA ASN A 52 -9.61 1.27 -0.15
C ASN A 52 -8.81 0.37 0.79
N MET A 53 -7.87 0.95 1.51
CA MET A 53 -6.96 0.22 2.39
C MET A 53 -7.00 0.81 3.79
N GLU A 54 -7.24 -0.03 4.79
CA GLU A 54 -7.49 0.43 6.17
C GLU A 54 -6.56 -0.25 7.16
N GLY A 55 -6.39 0.37 8.33
CA GLY A 55 -5.59 -0.18 9.43
C GLY A 55 -4.12 0.23 9.39
N PHE A 56 -3.76 1.29 8.65
CA PHE A 56 -2.42 1.86 8.75
C PHE A 56 -2.22 2.60 10.05
N LEU A 57 -1.06 2.42 10.67
CA LEU A 57 -0.66 3.12 11.88
C LEU A 57 0.87 3.28 11.90
N PHE A 58 1.34 4.51 11.81
CA PHE A 58 2.76 4.82 11.95
C PHE A 58 3.10 5.11 13.41
N HIS A 59 3.99 4.29 13.96
CA HIS A 59 4.35 4.32 15.38
C HIS A 59 5.41 5.38 15.71
N MET A 60 6.20 5.82 14.71
CA MET A 60 7.29 6.78 14.89
C MET A 60 7.35 7.77 13.71
N PRO A 61 7.74 9.03 13.95
CA PRO A 61 7.99 10.01 12.89
C PRO A 61 9.20 9.59 12.04
N GLY A 62 9.25 10.08 10.80
CA GLY A 62 10.36 9.83 9.88
C GLY A 62 9.91 9.18 8.57
N ARG A 63 10.87 8.55 7.87
CA ARG A 63 10.63 7.93 6.57
C ARG A 63 10.06 6.53 6.73
N TRP A 64 8.86 6.36 6.20
CA TRP A 64 8.23 5.07 5.96
C TRP A 64 8.29 4.72 4.48
N GLN A 65 8.17 3.44 4.16
CA GLN A 65 8.09 2.91 2.81
C GLN A 65 6.91 1.96 2.72
N TYR A 66 6.02 2.20 1.76
CA TYR A 66 4.99 1.26 1.36
C TYR A 66 5.57 0.28 0.35
N ALA A 67 5.22 -0.99 0.48
CA ALA A 67 5.44 -2.00 -0.55
C ALA A 67 4.07 -2.53 -1.01
N PHE A 68 3.75 -2.27 -2.26
CA PHE A 68 2.54 -2.76 -2.92
C PHE A 68 2.91 -3.98 -3.77
N ASP A 69 2.33 -5.13 -3.44
CA ASP A 69 2.43 -6.34 -4.23
C ASP A 69 1.18 -6.43 -5.11
N LEU A 70 1.35 -6.26 -6.42
CA LEU A 70 0.31 -6.33 -7.43
C LEU A 70 0.36 -7.72 -8.08
N THR A 71 -0.80 -8.33 -8.33
CA THR A 71 -0.89 -9.61 -9.05
C THR A 71 -2.08 -9.61 -10.00
N ASP A 72 -1.83 -9.86 -11.29
CA ASP A 72 -2.83 -9.96 -12.36
C ASP A 72 -2.57 -11.24 -13.17
N GLY A 73 -3.40 -12.27 -12.95
CA GLY A 73 -3.16 -13.60 -13.50
C GLY A 73 -1.82 -14.19 -13.02
N SER A 74 -0.91 -14.48 -13.96
CA SER A 74 0.46 -14.96 -13.69
C SER A 74 1.48 -13.84 -13.53
N ALA A 75 1.13 -12.59 -13.81
CA ALA A 75 2.02 -11.45 -13.65
C ALA A 75 2.02 -10.96 -12.20
N ALA A 76 3.21 -10.71 -11.64
CA ALA A 76 3.39 -10.15 -10.31
C ALA A 76 4.40 -9.00 -10.35
N GLU A 77 4.09 -7.91 -9.65
CA GLU A 77 4.95 -6.73 -9.56
C GLU A 77 4.99 -6.20 -8.12
N LYS A 78 6.15 -5.72 -7.69
CA LYS A 78 6.33 -5.05 -6.41
C LYS A 78 6.73 -3.59 -6.64
N ILE A 79 5.94 -2.67 -6.10
CA ILE A 79 6.18 -1.23 -6.17
C ILE A 79 6.50 -0.69 -4.77
N LEU A 80 7.62 0.03 -4.66
CA LEU A 80 8.05 0.67 -3.41
C LEU A 80 7.82 2.18 -3.48
N ILE A 81 7.08 2.73 -2.51
CA ILE A 81 6.82 4.18 -2.43
C ILE A 81 7.28 4.69 -1.08
N ASN A 82 8.13 5.72 -1.08
CA ASN A 82 8.60 6.35 0.14
C ASN A 82 7.64 7.46 0.59
N HIS A 83 7.43 7.55 1.89
CA HIS A 83 6.62 8.57 2.53
C HIS A 83 7.36 9.17 3.71
N LYS A 84 7.51 10.49 3.73
CA LYS A 84 8.13 11.20 4.85
C LYS A 84 7.02 11.81 5.69
N LEU A 85 6.93 11.37 6.95
CA LEU A 85 6.07 11.98 7.98
C LEU A 85 6.69 13.24 8.56
#